data_AF-A0A935WJJ1-F1
#
_entry.id   AF-A0A935WJJ1-F1
#
_cell.length_a   1.000
_cell.length_b   1.000
_cell.length_c   1.000
_cell.angle_alpha   90.00
_cell.angle_beta   90.00
_cell.angle_gamma   90.00
#
_symmetry.space_group_name_H-M   'P 1'
#
loop_
_entity.id
_entity.type
_entity.pdbx_description
1 polymer ?
#
loop_
_entity_poly.entity_id
_entity_poly.type
_entity_poly.pdbx_seq_one_letter_code
_entity_poly.pdbx_strand_id
1 'polypeptide(L)'
;MLVFLDDDIEPLPTLLATHLDLHARHADEPTAVIGAPIPIRGPRDSYQHIAVWHWWEEQLARMERPGHRFSYQDVFTGVFSLPKGLFMATGTFACDLPESCRDDWEFGIRLLARGTRLLYTREGGGWHHEMRNHAGLHARKLAEGRADVAIARRHPELWPSLRLAQPVAGLARRLVWLAFRSPRLAERFERLAARVLPALERLGARGTWRQVQGAALHSAYWRGVAVELGGQSPARELRRLAAHAQERRRVAPPRILRLDLAWGLPAAEFALEAARPHGAELRWGAIPLGHIAAAPGHERLRGRHLRMELAGPLAPRLMVALALGAGARD
;
A
#
# COMPACT_ATOMS: atom_id res chain seq x y z
N MET A 1 12.18 -19.60 -12.87
CA MET A 1 11.49 -18.73 -11.91
C MET A 1 12.49 -18.26 -10.86
N LEU A 2 12.32 -17.08 -10.28
CA LEU A 2 13.05 -16.65 -9.09
C LEU A 2 12.09 -16.64 -7.90
N VAL A 3 12.57 -17.08 -6.74
CA VAL A 3 11.86 -17.02 -5.45
C VAL A 3 12.76 -16.29 -4.48
N PHE A 4 12.21 -15.28 -3.82
CA PHE A 4 12.82 -14.50 -2.76
C PHE A 4 12.17 -14.92 -1.44
N LEU A 5 13.01 -15.14 -0.42
CA LEU A 5 12.61 -15.56 0.91
C LEU A 5 13.48 -14.81 1.93
N ASP A 6 12.85 -14.14 2.88
CA ASP A 6 13.54 -13.49 3.99
C ASP A 6 14.05 -14.54 4.99
N ASP A 7 15.11 -14.20 5.73
CA ASP A 7 15.74 -15.09 6.71
C ASP A 7 14.93 -15.28 8.00
N ASP A 8 13.94 -14.42 8.24
CA ASP A 8 12.99 -14.49 9.35
C ASP A 8 11.67 -15.19 9.00
N ILE A 9 11.58 -15.80 7.82
CA ILE A 9 10.40 -16.54 7.36
C ILE A 9 10.70 -18.03 7.21
N GLU A 10 9.96 -18.84 7.97
CA GLU A 10 9.95 -20.28 7.84
C GLU A 10 8.95 -20.70 6.75
N PRO A 11 9.40 -21.24 5.61
CA PRO A 11 8.52 -21.50 4.47
C PRO A 11 7.54 -22.64 4.75
N LEU A 12 6.29 -22.51 4.31
CA LEU A 12 5.35 -23.63 4.34
C LEU A 12 5.81 -24.73 3.39
N PRO A 13 5.55 -26.03 3.69
CA PRO A 13 5.92 -27.13 2.79
C PRO A 13 5.34 -27.00 1.37
N THR A 14 4.22 -26.30 1.23
CA THR A 14 3.51 -26.05 -0.03
C THR A 14 4.06 -24.88 -0.84
N LEU A 15 4.97 -24.05 -0.29
CA LEU A 15 5.43 -22.79 -0.90
C LEU A 15 5.82 -22.94 -2.37
N LEU A 16 6.77 -23.82 -2.66
CA LEU A 16 7.30 -23.97 -4.03
C LEU A 16 6.25 -24.53 -4.99
N ALA A 17 5.48 -25.54 -4.56
CA ALA A 17 4.46 -26.17 -5.40
C ALA A 17 3.37 -25.16 -5.78
N THR A 18 2.86 -24.40 -4.80
CA THR A 18 1.84 -23.36 -5.03
C THR A 18 2.34 -22.25 -5.94
N HIS A 19 3.58 -21.78 -5.75
CA HIS A 19 4.15 -20.74 -6.60
C HIS A 19 4.32 -21.22 -8.05
N LEU A 20 4.85 -22.43 -8.26
CA LEU A 20 5.01 -23.01 -9.60
C LEU A 20 3.68 -23.16 -10.34
N ASP A 21 2.68 -23.70 -9.65
CA ASP A 21 1.34 -23.89 -10.19
C ASP A 21 0.68 -22.54 -10.57
N LEU A 22 0.76 -21.52 -9.71
CA LEU A 22 0.21 -20.19 -10.03
C LEU A 22 0.89 -19.57 -11.26
N HIS A 23 2.21 -19.68 -11.39
CA HIS A 23 2.91 -19.21 -12.60
C HIS A 23 2.54 -20.04 -13.84
N ALA A 24 2.28 -21.34 -13.70
CA ALA A 24 1.86 -22.18 -14.82
C ALA A 24 0.45 -21.81 -15.31
N ARG A 25 -0.51 -21.58 -14.39
CA ARG A 25 -1.88 -21.16 -14.72
C ARG A 25 -1.98 -19.78 -15.37
N HIS A 26 -0.97 -18.94 -15.15
CA HIS A 26 -0.91 -17.55 -15.62
C HIS A 26 0.32 -17.31 -16.52
N ALA A 27 0.75 -18.33 -17.26
CA ALA A 27 1.94 -18.27 -18.11
C ALA A 27 1.79 -17.30 -19.31
N ASP A 28 0.56 -16.93 -19.65
CA ASP A 28 0.19 -16.02 -20.75
C ASP A 28 0.32 -14.54 -20.38
N GLU A 29 0.44 -14.20 -19.09
CA GLU A 29 0.60 -12.82 -18.64
C GLU A 29 1.82 -12.64 -17.70
N PRO A 30 2.49 -11.47 -17.73
CA PRO A 30 3.60 -11.19 -16.82
C PRO A 30 3.07 -11.16 -15.38
N THR A 31 3.40 -12.21 -14.62
CA THR A 31 2.84 -12.46 -13.29
C THR A 31 3.93 -12.43 -12.23
N ALA A 32 3.59 -11.87 -11.07
CA ALA A 32 4.35 -12.00 -9.84
C ALA A 32 3.43 -12.49 -8.71
N VAL A 33 3.94 -13.36 -7.85
CA VAL A 33 3.19 -14.01 -6.78
C VAL A 33 3.77 -13.60 -5.44
N ILE A 34 2.91 -13.09 -4.57
CA ILE A 34 3.20 -12.71 -3.19
C ILE A 34 2.67 -13.83 -2.28
N GLY A 35 3.57 -14.47 -1.55
CA GLY A 35 3.19 -15.40 -0.48
C GLY A 35 2.90 -14.63 0.80
N ALA A 36 2.01 -15.15 1.62
CA ALA A 36 1.69 -14.54 2.91
C ALA A 36 2.85 -14.70 3.92
N PRO A 37 3.42 -13.62 4.47
CA PRO A 37 4.19 -13.68 5.71
C PRO A 37 3.21 -13.84 6.89
N ILE A 38 2.92 -15.08 7.27
CA ILE A 38 1.91 -15.40 8.28
C ILE A 38 2.46 -15.04 9.67
N PRO A 39 1.92 -14.02 10.35
CA PRO A 39 2.51 -13.55 11.60
C PRO A 39 2.26 -14.56 12.72
N ILE A 40 3.32 -14.94 13.44
CA ILE A 40 3.21 -15.84 14.59
C ILE A 40 2.85 -15.02 15.84
N ARG A 41 1.94 -15.56 16.66
CA ARG A 41 1.58 -14.97 17.95
C ARG A 41 1.87 -15.94 19.09
N GLY A 42 2.58 -15.46 20.10
CA GLY A 42 2.84 -16.16 21.35
C GLY A 42 1.92 -15.72 22.51
N PRO A 43 1.80 -16.55 23.56
CA PRO A 43 0.98 -16.23 24.74
C PRO A 43 1.58 -15.11 25.61
N ARG A 44 2.87 -14.78 25.44
CA ARG A 44 3.60 -13.75 26.18
C ARG A 44 3.94 -12.54 25.32
N ASP A 45 3.26 -12.37 24.20
CA ASP A 45 3.54 -11.30 23.27
C ASP A 45 3.25 -9.93 23.86
N SER A 46 4.19 -9.02 23.63
CA SER A 46 4.03 -7.64 24.05
C SER A 46 2.90 -6.93 23.31
N TYR A 47 2.43 -5.79 23.82
CA TYR A 47 1.48 -4.93 23.11
C TYR A 47 1.98 -4.51 21.72
N GLN A 48 3.29 -4.33 21.53
CA GLN A 48 3.88 -4.07 20.22
C GLN A 48 3.69 -5.25 19.26
N HIS A 49 4.08 -6.46 19.67
CA HIS A 49 3.90 -7.68 18.87
C HIS A 49 2.43 -7.88 18.49
N ILE A 50 1.50 -7.69 19.43
CA ILE A 50 0.06 -7.79 19.15
C ILE A 50 -0.39 -6.74 18.10
N ALA A 51 0.14 -5.51 18.17
CA ALA A 51 -0.21 -4.46 17.22
C ALA A 51 0.33 -4.75 15.80
N VAL A 52 1.54 -5.30 15.69
CA VAL A 52 2.13 -5.72 14.40
C VAL A 52 1.39 -6.92 13.83
N TRP A 53 1.11 -7.93 14.66
CA TRP A 53 0.32 -9.10 14.28
C TRP A 53 -1.04 -8.69 13.72
N HIS A 54 -1.76 -7.80 14.41
CA HIS A 54 -3.06 -7.31 13.95
C HIS A 54 -2.96 -6.58 12.60
N TRP A 55 -1.94 -5.73 12.43
CA TRP A 55 -1.72 -5.03 11.17
C TRP A 55 -1.46 -6.02 10.01
N TRP A 56 -0.65 -7.06 10.24
CA TRP A 56 -0.42 -8.10 9.24
C TRP A 56 -1.71 -8.84 8.90
N GLU A 57 -2.46 -9.32 9.89
CA GLU A 57 -3.72 -10.02 9.64
C GLU A 57 -4.72 -9.16 8.87
N GLU A 58 -4.85 -7.86 9.19
CA GLU A 58 -5.69 -6.93 8.41
C GLU A 58 -5.23 -6.80 6.95
N GLN A 59 -3.91 -6.69 6.73
CA GLN A 59 -3.33 -6.57 5.39
C GLN A 59 -3.53 -7.85 4.56
N LEU A 60 -3.25 -9.02 5.14
CA LEU A 60 -3.43 -10.32 4.48
C LEU A 60 -4.91 -10.58 4.17
N ALA A 61 -5.80 -10.33 5.14
CA ALA A 61 -7.25 -10.47 4.95
C ALA A 61 -7.80 -9.53 3.88
N ARG A 62 -7.17 -8.36 3.66
CA ARG A 62 -7.52 -7.46 2.56
C ARG A 62 -7.09 -8.05 1.21
N MET A 63 -5.87 -8.56 1.12
CA MET A 63 -5.32 -9.15 -0.11
C MET A 63 -6.03 -10.44 -0.53
N GLU A 64 -6.63 -11.16 0.42
CA GLU A 64 -7.45 -12.36 0.19
C GLU A 64 -8.81 -12.07 -0.46
N ARG A 65 -9.28 -10.82 -0.41
CA ARG A 65 -10.62 -10.49 -0.91
C ARG A 65 -10.70 -10.71 -2.43
N PRO A 66 -11.73 -11.42 -2.91
CA PRO A 66 -11.96 -11.53 -4.35
C PRO A 66 -12.09 -10.15 -4.99
N GLY A 67 -11.33 -9.93 -6.07
CA GLY A 67 -11.31 -8.63 -6.75
C GLY A 67 -10.50 -7.54 -6.06
N HIS A 68 -9.70 -7.87 -5.03
CA HIS A 68 -8.73 -6.94 -4.45
C HIS A 68 -7.87 -6.32 -5.55
N ARG A 69 -7.82 -5.00 -5.56
CA ARG A 69 -7.02 -4.23 -6.50
C ARG A 69 -5.66 -3.97 -5.86
N PHE A 70 -4.66 -4.76 -6.25
CA PHE A 70 -3.34 -4.66 -5.63
C PHE A 70 -2.70 -3.30 -5.84
N SER A 71 -1.93 -2.89 -4.85
CA SER A 71 -1.10 -1.69 -4.84
C SER A 71 0.36 -2.04 -4.67
N TYR A 72 1.26 -1.10 -4.96
CA TYR A 72 2.69 -1.27 -4.67
C TYR A 72 2.97 -1.54 -3.19
N GLN A 73 2.07 -1.13 -2.28
CA GLN A 73 2.19 -1.34 -0.84
C GLN A 73 1.85 -2.78 -0.43
N ASP A 74 1.23 -3.55 -1.34
CA ASP A 74 0.92 -4.97 -1.13
C ASP A 74 2.07 -5.88 -1.61
N VAL A 75 3.11 -5.32 -2.23
CA VAL A 75 4.29 -6.07 -2.66
C VAL A 75 5.23 -6.22 -1.48
N PHE A 76 5.29 -7.43 -0.92
CA PHE A 76 6.24 -7.84 0.10
C PHE A 76 7.21 -8.84 -0.53
N THR A 77 8.52 -8.56 -0.43
CA THR A 77 9.55 -9.40 -1.05
C THR A 77 10.01 -10.57 -0.19
N GLY A 78 9.57 -10.64 1.07
CA GLY A 78 9.97 -11.69 2.01
C GLY A 78 9.40 -13.06 1.71
N VAL A 79 8.29 -13.15 0.96
CA VAL A 79 7.89 -14.38 0.25
C VAL A 79 7.35 -13.97 -1.11
N PHE A 80 8.21 -14.02 -2.12
CA PHE A 80 7.87 -13.44 -3.42
C PHE A 80 8.47 -14.22 -4.56
N SER A 81 7.76 -14.31 -5.69
CA SER A 81 8.30 -14.98 -6.88
C SER A 81 7.84 -14.34 -8.18
N LEU A 82 8.71 -14.42 -9.17
CA LEU A 82 8.43 -13.97 -10.53
C LEU A 82 9.35 -14.65 -11.55
N PRO A 83 8.99 -14.65 -12.85
CA PRO A 83 9.88 -15.11 -13.91
C PRO A 83 11.19 -14.30 -13.94
N LYS A 84 12.33 -14.97 -14.17
CA LYS A 84 13.64 -14.31 -14.26
C LYS A 84 13.66 -13.21 -15.33
N GLY A 85 13.03 -13.46 -16.48
CA GLY A 85 12.90 -12.46 -17.55
C GLY A 85 12.15 -11.20 -17.10
N LEU A 86 11.07 -11.36 -16.30
CA LEU A 86 10.33 -10.23 -15.76
C LEU A 86 11.16 -9.44 -14.74
N PHE A 87 11.91 -10.12 -13.86
CA PHE A 87 12.82 -9.48 -12.92
C PHE A 87 13.86 -8.62 -13.65
N MET A 88 14.55 -9.20 -14.65
CA MET A 88 15.56 -8.48 -15.43
C MET A 88 14.96 -7.32 -16.23
N ALA A 89 13.78 -7.50 -16.84
CA ALA A 89 13.12 -6.46 -17.62
C ALA A 89 12.53 -5.33 -16.76
N THR A 90 12.22 -5.60 -15.50
CA THR A 90 11.80 -4.59 -14.53
C THR A 90 13.00 -3.80 -13.99
N GLY A 91 14.18 -4.44 -13.96
CA GLY A 91 15.38 -3.97 -13.29
C GLY A 91 15.43 -4.48 -11.84
N THR A 92 16.62 -4.62 -11.28
CA THR A 92 16.81 -5.14 -9.90
C THR A 92 16.25 -4.22 -8.83
N PHE A 93 16.27 -4.63 -7.56
CA PHE A 93 15.89 -3.77 -6.43
C PHE A 93 16.72 -2.48 -6.38
N ALA A 94 16.10 -1.40 -5.91
CA ALA A 94 16.75 -0.11 -5.77
C ALA A 94 17.72 -0.09 -4.58
N CYS A 95 19.03 -0.10 -4.86
CA CYS A 95 20.07 -0.08 -3.83
C CYS A 95 20.39 1.33 -3.30
N ASP A 96 19.83 2.36 -3.90
CA ASP A 96 20.10 3.77 -3.61
C ASP A 96 19.00 4.44 -2.77
N LEU A 97 18.02 3.67 -2.28
CA LEU A 97 17.03 4.16 -1.33
C LEU A 97 17.65 4.33 0.07
N PRO A 98 17.23 5.36 0.83
CA PRO A 98 17.69 5.55 2.20
C PRO A 98 17.51 4.29 3.06
N GLU A 99 18.61 3.83 3.67
CA GLU A 99 18.65 2.68 4.58
C GLU A 99 18.08 1.38 3.97
N SER A 100 18.10 1.23 2.64
CA SER A 100 17.48 0.10 1.93
C SER A 100 16.03 -0.13 2.36
N CYS A 101 15.32 0.95 2.67
CA CYS A 101 13.93 0.91 3.09
C CYS A 101 13.01 1.17 1.88
N ARG A 102 11.95 0.37 1.76
CA ARG A 102 10.92 0.49 0.71
C ARG A 102 11.40 0.18 -0.71
N ASP A 103 12.44 -0.62 -0.82
CA ASP A 103 12.90 -1.23 -2.06
C ASP A 103 11.84 -2.19 -2.64
N ASP A 104 11.12 -2.91 -1.79
CA ASP A 104 9.93 -3.69 -2.13
C ASP A 104 8.83 -2.83 -2.79
N TRP A 105 8.51 -1.68 -2.20
CA TRP A 105 7.52 -0.74 -2.71
C TRP A 105 7.95 -0.14 -4.04
N GLU A 106 9.20 0.33 -4.14
CA GLU A 106 9.75 0.89 -5.38
C GLU A 106 9.74 -0.15 -6.51
N PHE A 107 10.15 -1.38 -6.21
CA PHE A 107 10.09 -2.47 -7.17
C PHE A 107 8.64 -2.80 -7.57
N GLY A 108 7.71 -2.82 -6.61
CA GLY A 108 6.28 -2.97 -6.85
C GLY A 108 5.69 -1.87 -7.75
N ILE A 109 6.12 -0.62 -7.59
CA ILE A 109 5.74 0.50 -8.46
C ILE A 109 6.16 0.20 -9.91
N ARG A 110 7.41 -0.22 -10.12
CA ARG A 110 7.92 -0.56 -11.45
C ARG A 110 7.22 -1.78 -12.06
N LEU A 111 6.92 -2.81 -11.27
CA LEU A 111 6.14 -3.98 -11.73
C LEU A 111 4.76 -3.57 -12.22
N LEU A 112 4.04 -2.76 -11.43
CA LEU A 112 2.69 -2.30 -11.78
C LEU A 112 2.69 -1.35 -12.97
N ALA A 113 3.71 -0.49 -13.11
CA ALA A 113 3.87 0.37 -14.28
C ALA A 113 4.03 -0.44 -15.59
N ARG A 114 4.64 -1.63 -15.51
CA ARG A 114 4.75 -2.58 -16.63
C ARG A 114 3.50 -3.40 -16.90
N GLY A 115 2.45 -3.22 -16.09
CA GLY A 115 1.22 -3.99 -16.19
C GLY A 115 1.34 -5.43 -15.68
N THR A 116 2.35 -5.70 -14.85
CA THR A 116 2.51 -6.99 -14.17
C THR A 116 1.26 -7.28 -13.35
N ARG A 117 0.75 -8.50 -13.46
CA ARG A 117 -0.30 -9.00 -12.59
C ARG A 117 0.29 -9.42 -11.26
N LEU A 118 -0.30 -8.92 -10.17
CA LEU A 118 0.01 -9.39 -8.84
C LEU A 118 -1.00 -10.47 -8.44
N LEU A 119 -0.48 -11.55 -7.88
CA LEU A 119 -1.25 -12.63 -7.26
C LEU A 119 -0.83 -12.73 -5.80
N TYR A 120 -1.77 -13.12 -4.95
CA TYR A 120 -1.51 -13.40 -3.55
C TYR A 120 -1.88 -14.85 -3.23
N THR A 121 -1.10 -15.47 -2.35
CA THR A 121 -1.40 -16.81 -1.84
C THR A 121 -1.03 -16.94 -0.37
N ARG A 122 -1.97 -17.43 0.44
CA ARG A 122 -1.70 -17.79 1.84
C ARG A 122 -1.02 -19.16 1.94
N GLU A 123 -1.42 -20.11 1.10
CA GLU A 123 -0.89 -21.48 1.06
C GLU A 123 0.56 -21.53 0.55
N GLY A 124 0.94 -20.57 -0.30
CA GLY A 124 2.32 -20.38 -0.75
C GLY A 124 3.15 -19.50 0.20
N GLY A 125 2.69 -19.27 1.43
CA GLY A 125 3.34 -18.38 2.40
C GLY A 125 4.41 -19.05 3.26
N GLY A 126 4.71 -18.40 4.38
CA GLY A 126 5.60 -18.89 5.43
C GLY A 126 5.28 -18.27 6.78
N TRP A 127 5.70 -18.92 7.87
CA TRP A 127 5.57 -18.40 9.22
C TRP A 127 6.60 -17.29 9.44
N HIS A 128 6.12 -16.08 9.75
CA HIS A 128 6.95 -14.91 9.98
C HIS A 128 7.30 -14.78 11.46
N HIS A 129 8.59 -14.89 11.77
CA HIS A 129 9.15 -14.76 13.11
C HIS A 129 9.55 -13.31 13.35
N GLU A 130 8.60 -12.49 13.83
CA GLU A 130 8.86 -11.08 14.12
C GLU A 130 9.90 -10.92 15.23
N MET A 131 11.11 -10.45 14.88
CA MET A 131 12.20 -10.26 15.82
C MET A 131 12.37 -8.80 16.30
N ARG A 132 11.57 -7.84 15.81
CA ARG A 132 11.83 -6.41 16.05
C ARG A 132 11.38 -5.94 17.43
N ASN A 133 12.30 -5.29 18.15
CA ASN A 133 12.02 -4.57 19.39
C ASN A 133 11.54 -3.12 19.16
N HIS A 134 11.13 -2.42 20.24
CA HIS A 134 10.65 -1.04 20.19
C HIS A 134 11.65 -0.05 19.56
N ALA A 135 12.95 -0.19 19.86
CA ALA A 135 13.97 0.70 19.30
C ALA A 135 14.14 0.50 17.79
N GLY A 136 14.12 -0.76 17.33
CA GLY A 136 14.14 -1.11 15.90
C GLY A 136 12.94 -0.54 15.15
N LEU A 137 11.76 -0.52 15.77
CA LEU A 137 10.55 0.03 15.15
C LEU A 137 10.63 1.55 14.92
N HIS A 138 11.18 2.31 15.87
CA HIS A 138 11.36 3.77 15.71
C HIS A 138 12.39 4.09 14.62
N ALA A 139 13.51 3.38 14.60
CA ALA A 139 14.52 3.51 13.54
C ALA A 139 13.92 3.19 12.17
N ARG A 140 13.13 2.10 12.07
CA ARG A 140 12.41 1.74 10.84
C ARG A 140 11.43 2.84 10.41
N LYS A 141 10.66 3.44 11.32
CA LYS A 141 9.75 4.54 10.96
C LYS A 141 10.47 5.78 10.47
N LEU A 142 11.65 6.09 11.01
CA LEU A 142 12.49 7.15 10.46
C LEU A 142 12.94 6.82 9.03
N ALA A 143 13.47 5.61 8.81
CA ALA A 143 13.89 5.16 7.49
C ALA A 143 12.74 5.19 6.47
N GLU A 144 11.54 4.75 6.87
CA GLU A 144 10.33 4.87 6.05
C GLU A 144 10.10 6.33 5.63
N GLY A 145 10.10 7.28 6.57
CA GLY A 145 9.88 8.69 6.25
C GLY A 145 10.91 9.28 5.29
N ARG A 146 12.16 8.83 5.36
CA ARG A 146 13.18 9.18 4.36
C ARG A 146 12.86 8.54 3.00
N ALA A 147 12.57 7.24 3.00
CA ALA A 147 12.26 6.50 1.79
C ALA A 147 11.01 7.06 1.05
N ASP A 148 9.95 7.51 1.74
CA ASP A 148 8.81 8.12 1.03
C ASP A 148 9.21 9.39 0.27
N VAL A 149 10.13 10.19 0.80
CA VAL A 149 10.61 11.40 0.11
C VAL A 149 11.38 11.00 -1.15
N ALA A 150 12.23 9.97 -1.06
CA ALA A 150 12.91 9.42 -2.23
C ALA A 150 11.92 8.87 -3.27
N ILE A 151 10.91 8.10 -2.84
CA ILE A 151 9.84 7.59 -3.70
C ILE A 151 9.07 8.75 -4.33
N ALA A 152 8.69 9.79 -3.58
CA ALA A 152 7.98 10.96 -4.10
C ALA A 152 8.78 11.71 -5.17
N ARG A 153 10.11 11.76 -5.04
CA ARG A 153 11.00 12.37 -6.05
C ARG A 153 11.06 11.52 -7.33
N ARG A 154 11.11 10.18 -7.21
CA ARG A 154 11.19 9.26 -8.36
C ARG A 154 9.85 9.06 -9.06
N HIS A 155 8.77 9.00 -8.29
CA HIS A 155 7.41 8.66 -8.71
C HIS A 155 6.42 9.74 -8.25
N PRO A 156 6.53 10.98 -8.79
CA PRO A 156 5.69 12.11 -8.39
C PRO A 156 4.18 11.84 -8.57
N GLU A 157 3.80 10.98 -9.51
CA GLU A 157 2.42 10.54 -9.75
C GLU A 157 1.79 9.85 -8.53
N LEU A 158 2.60 9.28 -7.64
CA LEU A 158 2.14 8.58 -6.43
C LEU A 158 1.84 9.50 -5.27
N TRP A 159 2.14 10.80 -5.38
CA TRP A 159 1.93 11.77 -4.31
C TRP A 159 0.60 11.59 -3.56
N PRO A 160 -0.58 11.48 -4.22
CA PRO A 160 -1.85 11.34 -3.50
C PRO A 160 -1.97 10.09 -2.63
N SER A 161 -1.16 9.06 -2.88
CA SER A 161 -1.13 7.79 -2.14
C SER A 161 -0.10 7.75 -1.02
N LEU A 162 0.88 8.67 -1.02
CA LEU A 162 1.96 8.68 -0.03
C LEU A 162 1.49 9.24 1.30
N ARG A 163 2.07 8.75 2.40
CA ARG A 163 1.70 9.16 3.76
C ARG A 163 2.01 10.63 4.02
N LEU A 164 3.13 11.14 3.48
CA LEU A 164 3.52 12.56 3.64
C LEU A 164 2.62 13.54 2.88
N ALA A 165 1.78 13.06 1.95
CA ALA A 165 0.81 13.89 1.24
C ALA A 165 -0.54 13.98 1.95
N GLN A 166 -0.79 13.08 2.91
CA GLN A 166 -2.07 13.05 3.62
C GLN A 166 -2.18 14.24 4.58
N PRO A 167 -3.37 14.87 4.68
CA PRO A 167 -3.58 15.98 5.59
C PRO A 167 -3.35 15.54 7.05
N VAL A 168 -2.62 16.36 7.81
CA VAL A 168 -2.34 16.15 9.23
C VAL A 168 -3.06 17.20 10.08
N ALA A 169 -3.76 16.76 11.12
CA ALA A 169 -4.57 17.62 11.98
C ALA A 169 -4.23 17.44 13.47
N GLY A 170 -4.70 18.37 14.30
CA GLY A 170 -4.61 18.26 15.77
C GLY A 170 -3.19 18.08 16.31
N LEU A 171 -3.02 17.14 17.23
CA LEU A 171 -1.73 16.83 17.86
C LEU A 171 -0.68 16.33 16.84
N ALA A 172 -1.11 15.55 15.84
CA ALA A 172 -0.22 15.06 14.78
C ALA A 172 0.46 16.23 14.04
N ARG A 173 -0.29 17.29 13.72
CA ARG A 173 0.28 18.51 13.12
C ARG A 173 1.34 19.18 14.00
N ARG A 174 1.18 19.16 15.33
CA ARG A 174 2.17 19.70 16.27
C ARG A 174 3.45 18.86 16.29
N LEU A 175 3.32 17.53 16.20
CA LEU A 175 4.46 16.62 16.11
C LEU A 175 5.23 16.81 14.80
N VAL A 176 4.53 17.01 13.68
CA VAL A 176 5.15 17.35 12.39
C VAL A 176 5.92 18.67 12.49
N TRP A 177 5.28 19.70 13.06
CA TRP A 177 5.93 20.99 13.30
C TRP A 177 7.18 20.85 14.18
N LEU A 178 7.11 20.06 15.25
CA LEU A 178 8.25 19.80 16.13
C LEU A 178 9.38 19.08 15.39
N ALA A 179 9.05 18.06 14.60
CA ALA A 179 10.02 17.32 13.79
C ALA A 179 10.74 18.23 12.79
N PHE A 180 10.04 19.21 12.21
CA PHE A 180 10.61 20.16 11.25
C PHE A 180 11.40 21.28 11.92
N ARG A 181 10.93 21.78 13.07
CA ARG A 181 11.54 22.93 13.76
C ARG A 181 12.74 22.55 14.61
N SER A 182 12.65 21.39 15.28
CA SER A 182 13.61 20.93 16.28
C SER A 182 13.74 19.39 16.27
N PRO A 183 14.41 18.79 15.28
CA PRO A 183 14.58 17.33 15.18
C PRO A 183 15.14 16.68 16.45
N ARG A 184 16.03 17.37 17.16
CA ARG A 184 16.62 16.90 18.44
C ARG A 184 15.58 16.77 19.56
N LEU A 185 14.58 17.66 19.61
CA LEU A 185 13.50 17.57 20.60
C LEU A 185 12.54 16.42 20.26
N ALA A 186 12.21 16.24 18.98
CA ALA A 186 11.43 15.09 18.51
C ALA A 186 12.13 13.77 18.87
N GLU A 187 13.43 13.65 18.62
CA GLU A 187 14.22 12.48 18.97
C GLU A 187 14.26 12.22 20.50
N ARG A 188 14.37 13.27 21.32
CA ARG A 188 14.28 13.15 22.79
C ARG A 188 12.91 12.62 23.23
N PHE A 189 11.83 13.14 22.64
CA PHE A 189 10.47 12.65 22.89
C PHE A 189 10.33 11.17 22.50
N GLU A 190 10.83 10.78 21.34
CA GLU A 190 10.78 9.39 20.86
C GLU A 190 11.56 8.44 21.78
N ARG A 191 12.75 8.83 22.24
CA ARG A 191 13.53 8.05 23.21
C ARG A 191 12.84 7.92 24.57
N LEU A 192 12.20 8.99 25.03
CA LEU A 192 11.43 8.95 26.28
C LEU A 192 10.22 8.02 26.13
N ALA A 193 9.49 8.11 25.03
CA ALA A 193 8.39 7.20 24.73
C ALA A 193 8.85 5.74 24.74
N ALA A 194 9.96 5.41 24.06
CA ALA A 194 10.53 4.06 24.04
C ALA A 194 10.88 3.51 25.45
N ARG A 195 11.23 4.39 26.40
CA ARG A 195 11.50 4.00 27.80
C ARG A 195 10.22 3.82 28.62
N VAL A 196 9.18 4.60 28.33
CA VAL A 196 7.91 4.60 29.08
C VAL A 196 6.98 3.47 28.63
N LEU A 197 7.03 3.08 27.35
CA LEU A 197 6.15 2.06 26.77
C LEU A 197 6.18 0.72 27.53
N PRO A 198 7.34 0.14 27.91
CA PRO A 198 7.37 -1.09 28.72
C PRO A 198 6.75 -0.94 30.11
N ALA A 199 6.77 0.27 30.69
CA ALA A 199 6.11 0.53 31.97
C ALA A 199 4.59 0.60 31.81
N LEU A 200 4.09 1.32 30.80
CA LEU A 200 2.66 1.38 30.49
C LEU A 200 2.08 0.00 30.18
N GLU A 201 2.87 -0.84 29.53
CA GLU A 201 2.50 -2.21 29.23
C GLU A 201 2.38 -3.07 30.49
N ARG A 202 3.38 -3.02 31.39
CA ARG A 202 3.32 -3.71 32.68
C ARG A 202 2.15 -3.26 33.56
N LEU A 203 1.74 -2.00 33.43
CA LEU A 203 0.58 -1.44 34.14
C LEU A 203 -0.77 -1.75 33.45
N GLY A 204 -0.77 -2.45 32.31
CA GLY A 204 -2.00 -2.75 31.57
C GLY A 204 -2.66 -1.53 30.92
N ALA A 205 -1.97 -0.40 30.83
CA ALA A 205 -2.50 0.89 30.37
C ALA A 205 -2.61 0.96 28.83
N ARG A 206 -3.33 0.01 28.22
CA ARG A 206 -3.39 -0.21 26.76
C ARG A 206 -3.81 1.03 25.96
N GLY A 207 -4.76 1.82 26.47
CA GLY A 207 -5.22 3.04 25.80
C GLY A 207 -4.09 4.07 25.65
N THR A 208 -3.46 4.40 26.79
CA THR A 208 -2.33 5.34 26.85
C THR A 208 -1.12 4.81 26.08
N TRP A 209 -0.80 3.52 26.21
CA TRP A 209 0.28 2.87 25.46
C TRP A 209 0.11 3.09 23.94
N ARG A 210 -1.10 2.84 23.40
CA ARG A 210 -1.39 3.03 21.97
C ARG A 210 -1.20 4.49 21.53
N GLN A 211 -1.65 5.44 22.35
CA GLN A 211 -1.50 6.87 22.05
C GLN A 211 -0.02 7.29 22.03
N VAL A 212 0.75 6.89 23.04
CA VAL A 212 2.19 7.19 23.15
C VAL A 212 2.97 6.55 22.00
N GLN A 213 2.73 5.27 21.72
CA GLN A 213 3.37 4.56 20.61
C GLN A 213 3.04 5.23 19.27
N GLY A 214 1.76 5.50 19.01
CA GLY A 214 1.31 6.13 17.77
C GLY A 214 1.93 7.52 17.56
N ALA A 215 1.98 8.34 18.61
CA ALA A 215 2.62 9.66 18.58
C ALA A 215 4.13 9.56 18.32
N ALA A 216 4.82 8.62 18.95
CA ALA A 216 6.26 8.45 18.78
C ALA A 216 6.62 7.93 17.38
N LEU A 217 5.87 6.96 16.83
CA LEU A 217 6.06 6.50 15.46
C LEU A 217 5.74 7.57 14.42
N HIS A 218 4.70 8.38 14.67
CA HIS A 218 4.38 9.52 13.82
C HIS A 218 5.48 10.59 13.83
N SER A 219 6.03 10.90 15.01
CA SER A 219 7.19 11.80 15.16
C SER A 219 8.41 11.28 14.40
N ALA A 220 8.77 10.00 14.60
CA ALA A 220 9.94 9.39 13.97
C ALA A 220 9.84 9.42 12.44
N TYR A 221 8.65 9.12 11.90
CA TYR A 221 8.37 9.21 10.47
C TYR A 221 8.59 10.63 9.93
N TRP A 222 7.97 11.65 10.54
CA TRP A 222 8.11 13.03 10.06
C TRP A 222 9.51 13.62 10.30
N ARG A 223 10.24 13.12 11.30
CA ARG A 223 11.66 13.42 11.48
C ARG A 223 12.49 12.84 10.34
N GLY A 224 12.20 11.62 9.87
CA GLY A 224 12.79 11.05 8.66
C GLY A 224 12.51 11.91 7.42
N VAL A 225 11.25 12.31 7.21
CA VAL A 225 10.87 13.23 6.13
C VAL A 225 11.68 14.53 6.20
N ALA A 226 11.81 15.13 7.39
CA ALA A 226 12.56 16.37 7.58
C ALA A 226 14.05 16.22 7.26
N VAL A 227 14.67 15.11 7.68
CA VAL A 227 16.07 14.79 7.39
C VAL A 227 16.31 14.65 5.89
N GLU A 228 15.44 13.91 5.19
CA GLU A 228 15.61 13.64 3.76
C GLU A 228 15.28 14.83 2.86
N LEU A 229 14.32 15.68 3.26
CA LEU A 229 14.07 16.94 2.55
C LEU A 229 15.25 17.91 2.67
N GLY A 230 15.96 17.87 3.80
CA GLY A 230 17.11 18.71 4.06
C GLY A 230 16.82 20.22 3.98
N GLY A 231 17.91 21.01 3.90
CA GLY A 231 17.85 22.46 3.73
C GLY A 231 17.40 23.25 4.97
N GLN A 232 17.33 24.58 4.82
CA GLN A 232 16.96 25.49 5.92
C GLN A 232 15.46 25.47 6.27
N SER A 233 14.61 24.88 5.40
CA SER A 233 13.16 24.82 5.61
C SER A 233 12.53 23.58 4.96
N PRO A 234 12.45 22.45 5.68
CA PRO A 234 11.79 21.23 5.19
C PRO A 234 10.33 21.46 4.75
N ALA A 235 9.61 22.37 5.42
CA ALA A 235 8.25 22.75 5.02
C ALA A 235 8.17 23.36 3.61
N ARG A 236 9.19 24.13 3.21
CA ARG A 236 9.25 24.72 1.87
C ARG A 236 9.56 23.64 0.83
N GLU A 237 10.50 22.74 1.11
CA GLU A 237 10.84 21.65 0.20
C GLU A 237 9.68 20.67 0.03
N LEU A 238 8.94 20.35 1.10
CA LEU A 238 7.73 19.54 1.01
C LEU A 238 6.68 20.17 0.08
N ARG A 239 6.48 21.49 0.17
CA ARG A 239 5.56 22.21 -0.73
C ARG A 239 6.03 22.21 -2.18
N ARG A 240 7.34 22.32 -2.43
CA ARG A 240 7.92 22.22 -3.78
C ARG A 240 7.69 20.83 -4.37
N LEU A 241 7.90 19.78 -3.57
CA LEU A 241 7.65 18.41 -3.97
C LEU A 241 6.17 18.17 -4.30
N ALA A 242 5.26 18.69 -3.48
CA ALA A 242 3.82 18.65 -3.73
C ALA A 242 3.43 19.37 -5.03
N ALA A 243 3.98 20.57 -5.28
CA ALA A 243 3.71 21.35 -6.48
C ALA A 243 4.23 20.64 -7.74
N HIS A 244 5.44 20.08 -7.68
CA HIS A 244 5.99 19.29 -8.78
C HIS A 244 5.13 18.05 -9.09
N ALA A 245 4.67 17.34 -8.06
CA ALA A 245 3.76 16.21 -8.24
C ALA A 245 2.43 16.62 -8.88
N GLN A 246 1.86 17.75 -8.47
CA GLN A 246 0.65 18.29 -9.07
C GLN A 246 0.85 18.69 -10.53
N GLU A 247 1.98 19.30 -10.88
CA GLU A 247 2.34 19.64 -12.26
C GLU A 247 2.46 18.39 -13.12
N ARG A 248 3.20 17.36 -12.66
CA ARG A 248 3.34 16.08 -13.36
C ARG A 248 1.99 15.43 -13.63
N ARG A 249 1.07 15.47 -12.66
CA ARG A 249 -0.30 14.95 -12.81
C ARG A 249 -1.15 15.75 -13.81
N ARG A 250 -0.90 17.05 -13.97
CA ARG A 250 -1.57 17.87 -15.00
C ARG A 250 -1.09 17.52 -16.40
N VAL A 251 0.21 17.27 -16.57
CA VAL A 251 0.82 16.91 -17.85
C VAL A 251 0.41 15.50 -18.27
N ALA A 252 0.33 14.55 -17.34
CA ALA A 252 -0.08 13.17 -17.57
C ALA A 252 -1.26 12.79 -16.68
N PRO A 253 -2.50 13.23 -17.01
CA PRO A 253 -3.66 12.93 -16.19
C PRO A 253 -4.02 11.44 -16.22
N PRO A 254 -4.64 10.93 -15.15
CA PRO A 254 -5.09 9.54 -15.13
C PRO A 254 -6.18 9.33 -16.19
N ARG A 255 -5.95 8.40 -17.12
CA ARG A 255 -6.97 7.87 -18.03
C ARG A 255 -8.18 7.31 -17.25
N ILE A 256 -9.33 7.95 -17.40
CA ILE A 256 -10.63 7.51 -16.87
C ILE A 256 -11.47 7.00 -18.04
N LEU A 257 -12.06 5.80 -17.90
CA LEU A 257 -12.95 5.23 -18.91
C LEU A 257 -14.41 5.45 -18.52
N ARG A 258 -15.23 5.89 -19.47
CA ARG A 258 -16.69 5.97 -19.28
C ARG A 258 -17.34 4.66 -19.70
N LEU A 259 -18.08 4.04 -18.80
CA LEU A 259 -18.76 2.76 -19.03
C LEU A 259 -20.26 2.94 -18.85
N ASP A 260 -21.03 2.46 -19.82
CA ASP A 260 -22.47 2.34 -19.70
C ASP A 260 -22.84 0.88 -19.40
N LEU A 261 -23.33 0.64 -18.18
CA LEU A 261 -23.74 -0.68 -17.73
C LEU A 261 -25.06 -1.14 -18.37
N ALA A 262 -25.80 -0.26 -19.04
CA ALA A 262 -26.99 -0.63 -19.81
C ALA A 262 -26.65 -1.53 -21.01
N TRP A 263 -25.39 -1.55 -21.46
CA TRP A 263 -24.90 -2.47 -22.50
C TRP A 263 -24.51 -3.86 -21.96
N GLY A 264 -24.72 -4.07 -20.66
CA GLY A 264 -24.44 -5.33 -19.98
C GLY A 264 -23.08 -5.38 -19.30
N LEU A 265 -23.02 -6.12 -18.19
CA LEU A 265 -21.79 -6.30 -17.42
C LEU A 265 -20.64 -6.92 -18.24
N PRO A 266 -20.86 -7.95 -19.09
CA PRO A 266 -19.78 -8.52 -19.90
C PRO A 266 -19.14 -7.50 -20.86
N ALA A 267 -19.92 -6.58 -21.44
CA ALA A 267 -19.40 -5.53 -22.32
C ALA A 267 -18.53 -4.53 -21.54
N ALA A 268 -18.96 -4.15 -20.33
CA ALA A 268 -18.18 -3.28 -19.46
C ALA A 268 -16.86 -3.93 -19.00
N GLU A 269 -16.90 -5.24 -18.68
CA GLU A 269 -15.71 -6.01 -18.32
C GLU A 269 -14.72 -6.11 -19.47
N PHE A 270 -15.20 -6.41 -20.68
CA PHE A 270 -14.37 -6.45 -21.88
C PHE A 270 -13.71 -5.09 -22.17
N ALA A 271 -14.47 -4.00 -22.05
CA ALA A 271 -13.94 -2.64 -22.23
C ALA A 271 -12.85 -2.30 -21.21
N LEU A 272 -12.99 -2.76 -19.96
CA LEU A 272 -11.97 -2.60 -18.92
C LEU A 272 -10.70 -3.40 -19.21
N GLU A 273 -10.84 -4.66 -19.62
CA GLU A 273 -9.68 -5.51 -19.97
C GLU A 273 -8.88 -4.94 -21.14
N ALA A 274 -9.56 -4.41 -22.15
CA ALA A 274 -8.93 -3.81 -23.32
C ALA A 274 -8.27 -2.45 -23.00
N ALA A 275 -8.95 -1.58 -22.26
CA ALA A 275 -8.49 -0.22 -22.02
C ALA A 275 -7.51 -0.08 -20.85
N ARG A 276 -7.60 -0.96 -19.84
CA ARG A 276 -6.84 -0.95 -18.59
C ARG A 276 -6.70 0.46 -17.98
N PRO A 277 -7.82 1.17 -17.73
CA PRO A 277 -7.76 2.56 -17.28
C PRO A 277 -7.29 2.68 -15.83
N HIS A 278 -6.99 3.91 -15.38
CA HIS A 278 -6.67 4.16 -13.98
C HIS A 278 -7.93 4.13 -13.09
N GLY A 279 -9.07 4.54 -13.65
CA GLY A 279 -10.38 4.57 -13.00
C GLY A 279 -11.49 4.56 -14.04
N ALA A 280 -12.75 4.56 -13.59
CA ALA A 280 -13.90 4.54 -14.48
C ALA A 280 -15.05 5.41 -13.97
N GLU A 281 -15.79 6.02 -14.88
CA GLU A 281 -17.09 6.64 -14.63
C GLU A 281 -18.18 5.67 -15.07
N LEU A 282 -19.15 5.41 -14.20
CA LEU A 282 -20.18 4.40 -14.40
C LEU A 282 -21.54 5.07 -14.53
N ARG A 283 -22.31 4.64 -15.54
CA ARG A 283 -23.68 5.08 -15.79
C ARG A 283 -24.56 3.91 -16.22
N TRP A 284 -25.87 4.11 -16.14
CA TRP A 284 -26.90 3.25 -16.70
C TRP A 284 -27.77 4.07 -17.64
N GLY A 285 -27.47 4.04 -18.94
CA GLY A 285 -28.04 4.98 -19.91
C GLY A 285 -27.75 6.43 -19.52
N ALA A 286 -28.79 7.22 -19.26
CA ALA A 286 -28.67 8.61 -18.81
C ALA A 286 -28.39 8.76 -17.30
N ILE A 287 -28.53 7.70 -16.51
CA ILE A 287 -28.45 7.76 -15.04
C ILE A 287 -27.00 7.61 -14.58
N PRO A 288 -26.39 8.60 -13.89
CA PRO A 288 -25.06 8.45 -13.33
C PRO A 288 -25.08 7.50 -12.12
N LEU A 289 -24.25 6.46 -12.13
CA LEU A 289 -24.10 5.52 -11.01
C LEU A 289 -23.00 5.94 -10.05
N GLY A 290 -21.95 6.58 -10.56
CA GLY A 290 -20.81 7.01 -9.76
C GLY A 290 -19.50 6.81 -10.51
N HIS A 291 -18.41 6.69 -9.77
CA HIS A 291 -17.08 6.49 -10.34
C HIS A 291 -16.24 5.57 -9.45
N ILE A 292 -15.35 4.83 -10.10
CA ILE A 292 -14.22 4.13 -9.48
C ILE A 292 -13.02 5.07 -9.62
N ALA A 293 -12.53 5.57 -8.48
CA ALA A 293 -11.47 6.56 -8.47
C ALA A 293 -10.17 6.03 -9.09
N ALA A 294 -9.41 6.92 -9.73
CA ALA A 294 -8.04 6.64 -10.08
C ALA A 294 -7.20 6.49 -8.80
N ALA A 295 -6.55 5.34 -8.66
CA ALA A 295 -5.69 5.04 -7.52
C ALA A 295 -4.24 4.92 -8.00
N PRO A 296 -3.41 5.97 -7.85
CA PRO A 296 -2.00 5.91 -8.22
C PRO A 296 -1.29 4.75 -7.52
N GLY A 297 -0.42 4.06 -8.25
CA GLY A 297 0.33 2.93 -7.72
C GLY A 297 -0.51 1.67 -7.47
N HIS A 298 -1.75 1.64 -7.94
CA HIS A 298 -2.54 0.42 -7.98
C HIS A 298 -2.52 -0.21 -9.37
N GLU A 299 -2.83 -1.49 -9.42
CA GLU A 299 -3.13 -2.20 -10.66
C GLU A 299 -4.12 -1.40 -11.52
N ARG A 300 -3.97 -1.52 -12.84
CA ARG A 300 -4.96 -0.98 -13.77
C ARG A 300 -6.33 -1.61 -13.53
N LEU A 301 -7.38 -0.85 -13.74
CA LEU A 301 -8.73 -1.36 -13.57
C LEU A 301 -8.99 -2.46 -14.62
N ARG A 302 -9.56 -3.57 -14.16
CA ARG A 302 -9.85 -4.80 -14.91
C ARG A 302 -11.29 -5.21 -14.62
N GLY A 303 -11.87 -6.10 -15.43
CA GLY A 303 -13.26 -6.54 -15.28
C GLY A 303 -13.53 -7.10 -13.89
N ARG A 304 -12.58 -7.87 -13.34
CA ARG A 304 -12.66 -8.43 -11.97
C ARG A 304 -12.87 -7.38 -10.87
N HIS A 305 -12.34 -6.17 -11.03
CA HIS A 305 -12.48 -5.10 -10.04
C HIS A 305 -13.88 -4.46 -10.09
N LEU A 306 -14.52 -4.45 -11.27
CA LEU A 306 -15.85 -3.86 -11.44
C LEU A 306 -16.90 -4.58 -10.61
N ARG A 307 -16.89 -5.92 -10.60
CA ARG A 307 -17.86 -6.71 -9.83
C ARG A 307 -17.83 -6.39 -8.34
N MET A 308 -16.63 -6.27 -7.77
CA MET A 308 -16.45 -5.93 -6.36
C MET A 308 -17.05 -4.54 -6.06
N GLU A 309 -16.79 -3.54 -6.91
CA GLU A 309 -17.32 -2.18 -6.73
C GLU A 309 -18.85 -2.13 -6.83
N LEU A 310 -19.43 -2.89 -7.76
CA LEU A 310 -20.88 -2.99 -7.95
C LEU A 310 -21.58 -3.78 -6.83
N ALA A 311 -20.90 -4.76 -6.21
CA ALA A 311 -21.42 -5.52 -5.08
C ALA A 311 -21.24 -4.81 -3.73
N GLY A 312 -20.37 -3.81 -3.66
CA GLY A 312 -20.09 -3.05 -2.45
C GLY A 312 -20.51 -1.58 -2.57
N PRO A 313 -19.58 -0.62 -2.71
CA PRO A 313 -19.87 0.82 -2.62
C PRO A 313 -20.95 1.34 -3.57
N LEU A 314 -21.11 0.73 -4.74
CA LEU A 314 -22.05 1.20 -5.77
C LEU A 314 -23.37 0.42 -5.80
N ALA A 315 -23.52 -0.64 -5.00
CA ALA A 315 -24.71 -1.48 -5.00
C ALA A 315 -26.01 -0.69 -4.80
N PRO A 316 -26.13 0.25 -3.83
CA PRO A 316 -27.37 0.99 -3.63
C PRO A 316 -27.76 1.83 -4.85
N ARG A 317 -26.79 2.44 -5.52
CA ARG A 317 -27.03 3.30 -6.69
C ARG A 317 -27.40 2.47 -7.92
N LEU A 318 -26.78 1.30 -8.09
CA LEU A 318 -27.13 0.36 -9.14
C LEU A 318 -28.58 -0.11 -9.00
N MET A 319 -29.00 -0.47 -7.78
CA MET A 319 -30.39 -0.90 -7.52
C MET A 319 -31.41 0.18 -7.89
N VAL A 320 -31.16 1.44 -7.53
CA VAL A 320 -32.02 2.57 -7.90
C VAL A 320 -32.08 2.76 -9.41
N ALA A 321 -30.95 2.69 -10.10
CA ALA A 321 -30.91 2.87 -11.55
C ALA A 321 -31.60 1.75 -12.31
N LEU A 322 -31.51 0.50 -11.84
CA LEU A 322 -32.24 -0.64 -12.40
C LEU A 322 -33.76 -0.45 -12.24
N ALA A 323 -34.21 0.00 -11.08
CA ALA A 323 -35.64 0.27 -10.84
C ALA A 323 -36.18 1.38 -11.75
N LEU A 324 -35.43 2.49 -11.88
CA LEU A 324 -35.81 3.61 -12.75
C LEU A 324 -35.70 3.27 -14.25
N GLY A 325 -34.72 2.46 -14.63
CA GLY A 325 -34.48 2.04 -16.00
C GLY A 325 -35.47 0.98 -16.51
N ALA A 326 -36.06 0.18 -15.60
CA ALA A 326 -37.13 -0.76 -15.91
C ALA A 326 -38.44 -0.03 -16.23
N GLY A 327 -38.79 1.02 -15.46
CA GLY A 327 -40.02 1.79 -15.67
C GLY A 327 -40.03 2.74 -16.87
N ALA A 328 -38.90 2.88 -17.59
CA ALA A 328 -38.79 3.70 -18.80
C ALA A 328 -38.88 2.87 -20.11
N ARG A 329 -39.05 1.54 -20.00
CA ARG A 329 -39.21 0.62 -21.12
C ARG A 329 -40.65 0.09 -21.31
N ASP A 330 -41.59 0.58 -20.50
CA ASP A 330 -43.03 0.34 -20.60
C ASP A 330 -43.74 1.59 -21.16
#